data_AF-A0A962AW89-F1
#
_entry.id   AF-A0A962AW89-F1
#
_cell.length_a   1.000
_cell.length_b   1.000
_cell.length_c   1.000
_cell.angle_alpha   90.00
_cell.angle_beta   90.00
_cell.angle_gamma   90.00
#
_symmetry.space_group_name_H-M   'P 1'
#
loop_
_entity.id
_entity.type
_entity.pdbx_description
1 polymer ?
#
loop_
_entity_poly.entity_id
_entity_poly.type
_entity_poly.pdbx_seq_one_letter_code
_entity_poly.pdbx_strand_id
1 'polypeptide(L)' 'APNHYKLGLVCNGMTVWDVDDARVDALGEQVGALDFVTHCYRRPRHPSVWPYNLFAMAHGRTREEVLVKRQRIAEL' A
#
# COMPACT_ATOMS: atom_id res chain seq x y z
N ALA A 1 11.71 13.43 -0.13
CA ALA A 1 10.61 12.67 -0.76
C ALA A 1 10.24 13.32 -2.09
N PRO A 2 10.03 12.58 -3.18
CA PRO A 2 9.63 13.17 -4.46
C PRO A 2 8.24 13.82 -4.34
N ASN A 3 8.10 15.02 -4.89
CA ASN A 3 6.87 15.81 -4.84
C ASN A 3 5.88 15.28 -5.88
N HIS A 4 5.01 14.34 -5.47
CA HIS A 4 4.06 13.62 -6.33
C HIS A 4 3.05 14.53 -7.05
N TYR A 5 2.78 15.72 -6.53
CA TYR A 5 1.97 16.74 -7.23
C TYR A 5 2.61 17.21 -8.54
N LYS A 6 3.94 17.28 -8.60
CA LYS A 6 4.66 17.66 -9.84
C LYS A 6 4.69 16.55 -10.90
N LEU A 7 4.33 15.32 -10.53
CA LEU A 7 4.34 14.14 -11.43
C LEU A 7 2.93 13.79 -11.95
N GLY A 8 1.91 14.60 -11.66
CA GLY A 8 0.53 14.36 -12.09
C GLY A 8 -0.19 13.24 -11.31
N LEU A 9 0.42 12.72 -10.24
CA LEU A 9 -0.17 11.73 -9.35
C LEU A 9 -1.07 12.42 -8.33
N VAL A 10 -2.28 12.79 -8.76
CA VAL A 10 -3.26 13.51 -7.94
C VAL A 10 -4.12 12.59 -7.07
N CYS A 11 -4.17 11.30 -7.40
CA CYS A 11 -4.95 10.32 -6.66
C CYS A 11 -4.04 9.51 -5.73
N ASN A 12 -4.31 9.61 -4.43
CA ASN A 12 -3.63 8.87 -3.38
C ASN A 12 -4.60 7.85 -2.78
N GLY A 13 -4.17 6.59 -2.62
CA GLY A 13 -4.93 5.53 -1.99
C GLY A 13 -4.14 4.84 -0.90
N MET A 14 -4.63 4.93 0.34
CA MET A 14 -4.13 4.07 1.42
C MET A 14 -4.74 2.67 1.25
N THR A 15 -3.90 1.68 0.97
CA THR A 15 -4.27 0.27 0.99
C THR A 15 -3.90 -0.35 2.33
N VAL A 16 -4.77 -1.21 2.86
CA VAL A 16 -4.59 -1.87 4.16
C VAL A 16 -4.88 -3.36 4.01
N TRP A 17 -4.02 -4.19 4.57
CA TRP A 17 -4.04 -5.65 4.39
C TRP A 17 -3.87 -6.36 5.73
N ASP A 18 -4.64 -7.43 5.92
CA ASP A 18 -4.44 -8.38 7.02
C ASP A 18 -3.56 -9.50 6.48
N VAL A 19 -2.32 -9.51 6.93
CA VAL A 19 -1.26 -10.38 6.46
C VAL A 19 -0.78 -11.24 7.62
N ASP A 20 -0.47 -12.51 7.35
CA ASP A 20 0.17 -13.37 8.33
C ASP A 20 1.45 -12.70 8.87
N ASP A 21 1.63 -12.70 10.19
CA ASP A 21 2.80 -12.11 10.84
C ASP A 21 4.12 -12.78 10.42
N ALA A 22 4.08 -14.01 9.91
CA ALA A 22 5.25 -14.69 9.32
C ALA A 22 5.60 -14.18 7.90
N ARG A 23 4.65 -13.56 7.19
CA ARG A 23 4.82 -13.07 5.81
C ARG A 23 4.89 -11.55 5.70
N VAL A 24 4.43 -10.82 6.71
CA VAL A 24 4.25 -9.36 6.65
C VAL A 24 5.53 -8.59 6.33
N ASP A 25 6.68 -9.04 6.82
CA ASP A 25 7.95 -8.34 6.55
C ASP A 25 8.39 -8.58 5.09
N ALA A 26 8.33 -9.84 4.62
CA ALA A 26 8.67 -10.19 3.23
C ALA A 26 7.71 -9.57 2.20
N LEU A 27 6.41 -9.53 2.49
CA LEU A 27 5.42 -8.86 1.64
C LEU A 27 5.55 -7.33 1.73
N GLY A 28 5.88 -6.79 2.91
CA GLY A 28 6.15 -5.36 3.08
C GLY A 28 7.31 -4.88 2.22
N GLU A 29 8.39 -5.66 2.13
CA GLU A 29 9.52 -5.37 1.22
C GLU A 29 9.09 -5.39 -0.25
N GLN A 30 8.35 -6.41 -0.68
CA GLN A 30 7.86 -6.51 -2.06
C GLN A 30 6.92 -5.37 -2.43
N VAL A 31 5.97 -5.04 -1.56
CA VAL A 31 5.01 -3.94 -1.76
C VAL A 31 5.71 -2.59 -1.73
N GLY A 32 6.67 -2.41 -0.82
CA GLY A 32 7.46 -1.18 -0.72
C GLY A 32 8.40 -0.93 -1.91
N ALA A 33 8.78 -1.98 -2.64
CA ALA A 33 9.59 -1.89 -3.85
C ALA A 33 8.79 -1.50 -5.11
N LEU A 34 7.45 -1.45 -5.05
CA LEU A 34 6.62 -1.03 -6.16
C LEU A 34 6.81 0.47 -6.44
N ASP A 35 7.06 0.82 -7.69
CA ASP A 35 7.31 2.19 -8.17
C ASP A 35 6.17 3.18 -7.86
N PHE A 36 4.94 2.67 -7.71
CA PHE A 36 3.75 3.45 -7.36
C PHE A 36 3.44 3.50 -5.86
N VAL A 37 4.28 2.90 -5.00
CA VAL A 37 4.15 2.95 -3.53
C VAL A 37 5.23 3.86 -2.95
N THR A 38 4.86 4.84 -2.12
CA THR A 38 5.84 5.74 -1.47
C THR A 38 6.15 5.38 -0.03
N HIS A 39 5.19 4.77 0.66
CA HIS A 39 5.32 4.35 2.05
C HIS A 39 4.65 3.00 2.21
N CYS A 40 5.40 2.02 2.69
CA CYS A 40 4.88 0.74 3.14
C CYS A 40 5.35 0.52 4.58
N TYR A 41 4.43 0.22 5.49
CA TYR A 41 4.77 0.06 6.90
C TYR A 41 3.82 -0.90 7.60
N ARG A 42 4.36 -1.56 8.63
CA ARG A 42 3.62 -2.45 9.52
C ARG A 42 3.03 -1.66 10.69
N ARG A 43 1.83 -2.01 11.12
CA ARG A 43 1.22 -1.56 12.38
C ARG A 43 0.77 -2.75 13.23
N PRO A 44 0.79 -2.63 14.57
CA PRO A 44 0.15 -3.60 15.45
C PRO A 44 -1.33 -3.75 15.11
N ARG A 45 -1.83 -4.99 15.14
CA ARG A 45 -3.26 -5.28 14.98
C ARG A 45 -4.01 -4.98 16.27
N HIS A 46 -5.29 -4.69 16.13
CA HIS A 46 -6.24 -4.68 17.22
C HIS A 46 -7.36 -5.68 16.87
N PRO A 47 -7.22 -6.99 17.16
CA PRO A 47 -7.99 -8.07 16.52
C PRO A 47 -9.53 -7.94 16.52
N SER A 48 -10.11 -7.22 17.48
CA SER A 48 -11.55 -6.96 17.58
C SER A 48 -12.04 -5.65 16.94
N VAL A 49 -11.13 -4.78 16.51
CA VAL A 49 -11.42 -3.41 16.03
C VAL A 49 -10.80 -3.15 14.66
N TRP A 50 -9.58 -3.64 14.44
CA TRP A 50 -8.79 -3.41 13.23
C TRP A 50 -7.80 -4.57 13.00
N PRO A 51 -8.12 -5.54 12.12
CA PRO A 51 -7.28 -6.70 11.88
C PRO A 51 -6.09 -6.41 10.94
N TYR A 52 -6.03 -5.25 10.29
CA TYR A 52 -5.00 -4.99 9.27
C TYR A 52 -3.66 -4.58 9.90
N ASN A 53 -2.57 -5.22 9.46
CA ASN A 53 -1.20 -4.96 9.93
C ASN A 53 -0.28 -4.36 8.85
N LEU A 54 -0.62 -4.42 7.57
CA LEU A 54 0.22 -3.87 6.49
C LEU A 54 -0.48 -2.69 5.81
N PHE A 55 0.21 -1.56 5.73
CA PHE A 55 -0.29 -0.32 5.14
C PHE A 55 0.62 0.07 3.98
N ALA A 56 0.04 0.42 2.84
CA ALA A 56 0.80 0.91 1.69
C ALA A 56 0.08 2.07 0.99
N MET A 57 0.78 3.20 0.86
CA MET A 57 0.29 4.39 0.15
C MET A 57 0.58 4.26 -1.35
N ALA A 58 -0.45 3.99 -2.14
CA ALA A 58 -0.39 3.90 -3.58
C ALA A 58 -0.77 5.24 -4.24
N HIS A 59 -0.06 5.58 -5.31
CA HIS A 59 -0.28 6.82 -6.08
C HIS A 59 -0.69 6.51 -7.52
N GLY A 60 -1.60 7.30 -8.08
CA GLY A 60 -2.04 7.22 -9.46
C GLY A 60 -2.56 8.55 -9.99
N ARG A 61 -2.81 8.65 -11.29
CA ARG A 61 -3.38 9.84 -11.93
C ARG A 61 -4.90 9.88 -11.81
N THR A 62 -5.54 8.72 -11.70
CA THR A 62 -6.99 8.58 -11.50
C THR A 62 -7.29 7.59 -10.38
N ARG A 63 -8.56 7.60 -9.93
CA ARG A 63 -9.05 6.63 -8.95
C ARG A 63 -8.97 5.21 -9.50
N GLU A 64 -9.32 5.02 -10.77
CA GLU A 64 -9.29 3.73 -11.45
C GLU A 64 -7.86 3.17 -11.51
N GLU A 65 -6.86 4.01 -11.80
CA GLU A 65 -5.46 3.61 -11.78
C GLU A 65 -5.04 3.12 -10.39
N VAL A 66 -5.43 3.83 -9.33
CA VAL A 66 -5.16 3.42 -7.94
C VAL A 66 -5.86 2.09 -7.61
N LEU A 67 -7.08 1.85 -8.10
CA LEU A 67 -7.80 0.60 -7.89
C LEU A 67 -7.13 -0.59 -8.59
N VAL A 68 -6.62 -0.38 -9.82
CA VAL A 68 -5.82 -1.39 -10.54
C VAL A 68 -4.51 -1.67 -9.81
N LYS A 69 -3.82 -0.63 -9.33
CA LYS A 69 -2.59 -0.78 -8.52
C LYS A 69 -2.84 -1.52 -7.21
N ARG A 70 -3.96 -1.24 -6.53
CA ARG A 70 -4.42 -2.00 -5.36
C ARG A 70 -4.60 -3.47 -5.70
N GLN A 71 -5.18 -3.78 -6.86
CA GLN A 71 -5.34 -5.17 -7.30
C GLN A 71 -4.00 -5.85 -7.53
N ARG A 72 -3.02 -5.16 -8.13
CA ARG A 72 -1.65 -5.66 -8.29
C ARG A 72 -0.97 -5.94 -6.95
N ILE A 73 -1.23 -5.15 -5.90
CA ILE A 73 -0.74 -5.42 -4.55
C ILE A 73 -1.38 -6.70 -3.97
N ALA A 74 -2.67 -6.94 -4.25
CA ALA A 74 -3.39 -8.12 -3.75
C ALA A 74 -2.91 -9.45 -4.36
N GLU A 75 -2.17 -9.40 -5.47
CA GLU A 75 -1.67 -10.56 -6.20
C GLU A 75 -0.25 -11.01 -5.78
N LEU A 76 0.35 -10.32 -4.80
CA LEU A 76 1.65 -10.67 -4.18
C LEU A 76 1.46 -11.64 -3.00
#